data_AF-A0A3E0WHQ1-F1
#
_entry.id   AF-A0A3E0WHQ1-F1
#
_cell.length_a   1.000
_cell.length_b   1.000
_cell.length_c   1.000
_cell.angle_alpha   90.00
_cell.angle_beta   90.00
_cell.angle_gamma   90.00
#
_symmetry.space_group_name_H-M   'P 1'
#
loop_
_entity.id
_entity.type
_entity.pdbx_description
1 polymer ?
#
loop_
_entity_poly.entity_id
_entity_poly.type
_entity_poly.pdbx_seq_one_letter_code
_entity_poly.pdbx_strand_id
1 'polypeptide(L)'
;QRTEPIRLVRRELGPDEDEPMQGADVAMLEEMLWQLGVSPSTRIRIDGYDVGSGPGPGITGQRLPEGERSVLRLGTTDGQGRASVGLMLGRFNYFSHWPLGAGDIGTERAQTFIHETVNDIVYDTLDELRKHWTHYLEAYDRSSNLPRFLYSRLENAELEAAVSVFDGQINYPRGNELEGVDPTYTVERHEQVRRYHDFERADILRAIANKEASGIQWGGTTPYRITVGGADESGSSGFNQIQNRHTYGGRALDGTHRDPVGCIPVSAYDRQGNSQVNHYDPGQNIMAIAVWLAGVQGSCGRSFRLAFRSESYSGTFHSPADTLLHSMRTGSVIEAVENGAHTDDTYELLAKAIGGYNQGAGIFDGSRSWVEWLIQPFSELGTARRTAMRYAIDIMHSPQHQLGMPYRAYIWRGGTYPEGHEQAGGEWCFAYGEREWMAGSTWEETRDAAFGDVETEPSGRMACEAG
;
A
#
# COMPACT_ATOMS: atom_id res chain seq x y z
N GLN A 1 21.39 -31.52 -33.34
CA GLN A 1 20.99 -30.41 -34.22
C GLN A 1 19.98 -30.91 -35.24
N ARG A 2 18.72 -30.55 -35.08
CA ARG A 2 17.69 -30.61 -36.11
C ARG A 2 17.02 -29.24 -36.12
N THR A 3 17.41 -28.43 -37.08
CA THR A 3 16.77 -27.17 -37.43
C THR A 3 15.54 -27.51 -38.27
N GLU A 4 14.36 -27.45 -37.67
CA GLU A 4 13.13 -27.37 -38.45
C GLU A 4 12.88 -25.91 -38.85
N PRO A 5 12.50 -25.64 -40.12
CA PRO A 5 12.20 -24.29 -40.57
C PRO A 5 10.87 -23.82 -39.98
N ILE A 6 10.89 -22.66 -39.31
CA ILE A 6 9.69 -21.96 -38.87
C ILE A 6 8.86 -21.64 -40.12
N ARG A 7 7.74 -22.34 -40.28
CA ARG A 7 6.71 -22.01 -41.28
C ARG A 7 5.83 -20.93 -40.67
N LEU A 8 6.07 -19.68 -41.06
CA LEU A 8 5.12 -18.58 -40.83
C LEU A 8 3.87 -18.86 -41.65
N VAL A 9 2.86 -19.45 -41.01
CA VAL A 9 1.51 -19.52 -41.55
C VAL A 9 0.89 -18.15 -41.33
N ARG A 10 0.76 -17.34 -42.39
CA ARG A 10 -0.15 -16.20 -42.39
C ARG A 10 -1.57 -16.77 -42.25
N ARG A 11 -2.14 -16.67 -41.05
CA ARG A 11 -3.55 -16.98 -40.80
C ARG A 11 -4.30 -15.65 -40.79
N GLU A 12 -5.41 -15.58 -41.51
CA GLU A 12 -6.35 -14.46 -41.35
C GLU A 12 -6.82 -14.42 -39.90
N LEU A 13 -6.52 -13.32 -39.23
CA LEU A 13 -7.01 -12.98 -37.90
C LEU A 13 -8.34 -12.24 -38.10
N GLY A 14 -9.44 -12.94 -37.89
CA GLY A 14 -10.76 -12.32 -37.82
C GLY A 14 -11.88 -13.35 -37.90
N PRO A 15 -12.87 -13.33 -36.98
CA PRO A 15 -14.13 -14.02 -37.21
C PRO A 15 -14.97 -13.28 -38.28
N ASP A 16 -15.85 -14.01 -38.96
CA ASP A 16 -17.05 -13.42 -39.58
C ASP A 16 -17.85 -12.69 -38.49
N GLU A 17 -18.50 -11.57 -38.84
CA GLU A 17 -18.98 -10.48 -37.95
C GLU A 17 -19.87 -10.87 -36.73
N ASP A 18 -20.22 -12.15 -36.55
CA ASP A 18 -21.11 -12.65 -35.48
C ASP A 18 -20.48 -13.71 -34.53
N GLU A 19 -19.25 -14.19 -34.75
CA GLU A 19 -18.61 -15.19 -33.87
C GLU A 19 -17.50 -14.61 -32.97
N PRO A 20 -17.42 -15.01 -31.67
CA PRO A 20 -16.35 -14.56 -30.80
C PRO A 20 -14.99 -15.09 -31.28
N MET A 21 -13.96 -14.23 -31.25
CA MET A 21 -12.60 -14.63 -31.59
C MET A 21 -12.13 -15.75 -30.65
N GLN A 22 -11.61 -16.85 -31.20
CA GLN A 22 -11.28 -18.05 -30.44
C GLN A 22 -10.02 -18.75 -30.95
N GLY A 23 -9.35 -19.51 -30.07
CA GLY A 23 -8.23 -20.37 -30.42
C GLY A 23 -7.01 -20.22 -29.52
N ALA A 24 -5.87 -20.74 -30.01
CA ALA A 24 -4.62 -20.82 -29.24
C ALA A 24 -4.06 -19.43 -28.87
N ASP A 25 -4.22 -18.43 -29.73
CA ASP A 25 -3.73 -17.07 -29.46
C ASP A 25 -4.49 -16.42 -28.29
N VAL A 26 -5.81 -16.64 -28.23
CA VAL A 26 -6.66 -16.18 -27.11
C VAL A 26 -6.30 -16.90 -25.82
N ALA A 27 -6.03 -18.21 -25.89
CA ALA A 27 -5.60 -18.98 -24.74
C ALA A 27 -4.22 -18.53 -24.21
N MET A 28 -3.30 -18.17 -25.11
CA MET A 28 -2.00 -17.61 -24.74
C MET A 28 -2.16 -16.25 -24.05
N LEU A 29 -2.99 -15.37 -24.61
CA LEU A 29 -3.28 -14.07 -24.02
C LEU A 29 -3.90 -14.22 -22.62
N GLU A 30 -4.86 -15.12 -22.44
CA GLU A 30 -5.45 -15.42 -21.13
C GLU A 30 -4.40 -15.89 -20.12
N GLU A 31 -3.51 -16.81 -20.50
CA GLU A 31 -2.44 -17.28 -19.62
C GLU A 31 -1.50 -16.13 -19.23
N MET A 32 -1.09 -15.30 -20.20
CA MET A 32 -0.23 -14.14 -19.91
C MET A 32 -0.89 -13.20 -18.91
N LEU A 33 -2.12 -12.75 -19.18
CA LEU A 33 -2.86 -11.85 -18.30
C LEU A 33 -3.10 -12.47 -16.92
N TRP A 34 -3.43 -13.77 -16.88
CA TRP A 34 -3.64 -14.50 -15.64
C TRP A 34 -2.37 -14.55 -14.78
N GLN A 35 -1.22 -14.85 -15.38
CA GLN A 35 0.07 -14.89 -14.68
C GLN A 35 0.50 -13.52 -14.18
N LEU A 36 0.22 -12.45 -14.95
CA LEU A 36 0.40 -11.06 -14.53
C LEU A 36 -0.57 -10.62 -13.43
N GLY A 37 -1.46 -11.51 -12.97
CA GLY A 37 -2.36 -11.27 -11.84
C GLY A 37 -3.69 -10.63 -12.24
N VAL A 38 -3.97 -10.44 -13.53
CA VAL A 38 -5.22 -9.85 -14.02
C VAL A 38 -6.36 -10.86 -13.87
N SER A 39 -7.44 -10.47 -13.20
CA SER A 39 -8.60 -11.35 -12.96
C SER A 39 -9.63 -11.21 -14.07
N PRO A 40 -10.31 -12.28 -14.48
CA PRO A 40 -11.47 -12.20 -15.36
C PRO A 40 -12.76 -11.81 -14.62
N SER A 41 -12.69 -11.50 -13.31
CA SER A 41 -13.86 -11.23 -12.47
C SER A 41 -14.77 -10.12 -13.03
N THR A 42 -16.07 -10.27 -12.75
CA THR A 42 -17.11 -9.30 -13.12
C THR A 42 -17.42 -8.33 -12.00
N ARG A 43 -16.81 -8.54 -10.82
CA ARG A 43 -16.79 -7.57 -9.73
C ARG A 43 -15.73 -6.50 -10.02
N ILE A 44 -16.16 -5.26 -10.17
CA ILE A 44 -15.32 -4.07 -10.38
C ILE A 44 -15.55 -3.14 -9.19
N ARG A 45 -14.50 -2.54 -8.65
CA ARG A 45 -14.59 -1.56 -7.58
C ARG A 45 -14.46 -0.15 -8.15
N ILE A 46 -15.54 0.61 -8.08
CA ILE A 46 -15.62 1.99 -8.55
C ILE A 46 -15.68 2.88 -7.31
N ASP A 47 -14.69 3.78 -7.15
CA ASP A 47 -14.61 4.73 -6.03
C ASP A 47 -14.74 4.08 -4.64
N GLY A 48 -14.18 2.89 -4.50
CA GLY A 48 -14.21 2.11 -3.25
C GLY A 48 -15.44 1.21 -3.07
N TYR A 49 -16.44 1.29 -3.96
CA TYR A 49 -17.65 0.46 -3.95
C TYR A 49 -17.58 -0.68 -4.95
N ASP A 50 -17.94 -1.89 -4.50
CA ASP A 50 -18.03 -3.06 -5.36
C ASP A 50 -19.30 -3.05 -6.20
N VAL A 51 -19.14 -3.20 -7.51
CA VAL A 51 -20.20 -3.35 -8.50
C VAL A 51 -20.01 -4.71 -9.18
N GLY A 52 -21.05 -5.53 -9.22
CA GLY A 52 -21.01 -6.89 -9.79
C GLY A 52 -21.16 -7.99 -8.74
N SER A 53 -21.01 -9.24 -9.16
CA SER A 53 -21.13 -10.42 -8.29
C SER A 53 -19.95 -11.37 -8.46
N GLY A 54 -19.67 -12.20 -7.46
CA GLY A 54 -18.58 -13.18 -7.50
C GLY A 54 -17.29 -12.77 -6.76
N PRO A 55 -16.21 -13.54 -6.93
CA PRO A 55 -14.92 -13.28 -6.29
C PRO A 55 -14.38 -11.92 -6.74
N GLY A 56 -13.78 -11.17 -5.81
CA GLY A 56 -13.15 -9.90 -6.15
C GLY A 56 -11.94 -10.06 -7.07
N PRO A 57 -11.50 -8.98 -7.72
CA PRO A 57 -10.24 -8.95 -8.45
C PRO A 57 -9.02 -9.21 -7.55
N GLY A 58 -7.82 -9.28 -8.13
CA GLY A 58 -6.58 -9.45 -7.39
C GLY A 58 -6.36 -10.86 -6.81
N ILE A 59 -5.97 -10.95 -5.53
CA ILE A 59 -5.65 -12.23 -4.85
C ILE A 59 -6.83 -13.20 -4.75
N THR A 60 -8.07 -12.69 -4.73
CA THR A 60 -9.29 -13.51 -4.68
C THR A 60 -9.81 -13.91 -6.06
N GLY A 61 -9.16 -13.46 -7.13
CA GLY A 61 -9.55 -13.74 -8.50
C GLY A 61 -9.59 -15.24 -8.79
N GLN A 62 -10.59 -15.65 -9.57
CA GLN A 62 -10.72 -17.03 -10.04
C GLN A 62 -10.39 -17.10 -11.52
N ARG A 63 -9.62 -18.11 -11.91
CA ARG A 63 -9.29 -18.33 -13.32
C ARG A 63 -10.53 -18.76 -14.10
N LEU A 64 -10.58 -18.42 -15.39
CA LEU A 64 -11.63 -18.89 -16.27
C LEU A 64 -11.66 -20.45 -16.33
N PRO A 65 -12.85 -21.06 -16.48
CA PRO A 65 -12.95 -22.47 -16.85
C PRO A 65 -12.18 -22.76 -18.14
N GLU A 66 -11.63 -23.96 -18.29
CA GLU A 66 -10.73 -24.32 -19.41
C GLU A 66 -11.30 -23.98 -20.80
N GLY A 67 -12.57 -24.29 -21.05
CA GLY A 67 -13.23 -24.00 -22.34
C GLY A 67 -13.52 -22.51 -22.60
N GLU A 68 -13.39 -21.65 -21.58
CA GLU A 68 -13.61 -20.21 -21.67
C GLU A 68 -12.30 -19.43 -21.86
N ARG A 69 -11.14 -20.07 -21.63
CA ARG A 69 -9.82 -19.43 -21.77
C ARG A 69 -9.43 -19.16 -23.21
N SER A 70 -9.98 -19.93 -24.15
CA SER A 70 -9.70 -19.79 -25.58
C SER A 70 -10.75 -18.98 -26.32
N VAL A 71 -11.62 -18.24 -25.62
CA VAL A 71 -12.73 -17.48 -26.22
C VAL A 71 -12.67 -16.02 -25.76
N LEU A 72 -12.54 -15.10 -26.72
CA LEU A 72 -12.57 -13.67 -26.47
C LEU A 72 -14.01 -13.17 -26.61
N ARG A 73 -14.64 -12.87 -25.48
CA ARG A 73 -15.96 -12.24 -25.42
C ARG A 73 -15.81 -10.77 -25.05
N LEU A 74 -16.39 -9.90 -25.87
CA LEU A 74 -16.36 -8.45 -25.70
C LEU A 74 -17.69 -7.92 -25.12
N GLY A 75 -17.62 -6.76 -24.47
CA GLY A 75 -18.77 -6.04 -23.93
C GLY A 75 -19.41 -6.67 -22.69
N THR A 76 -20.39 -5.98 -22.11
CA THR A 76 -21.26 -6.46 -21.02
C THR A 76 -22.61 -6.90 -21.59
N THR A 77 -22.65 -7.90 -22.47
CA THR A 77 -23.82 -8.14 -23.33
C THR A 77 -25.01 -8.88 -22.71
N ASP A 78 -25.11 -9.04 -21.39
CA ASP A 78 -26.32 -9.61 -20.78
C ASP A 78 -26.78 -8.97 -19.46
N GLY A 79 -26.13 -7.90 -18.98
CA GLY A 79 -26.44 -7.35 -17.65
C GLY A 79 -26.22 -8.34 -16.49
N GLN A 80 -25.72 -9.55 -16.78
CA GLN A 80 -25.28 -10.54 -15.80
C GLN A 80 -23.77 -10.53 -15.63
N GLY A 81 -23.02 -9.94 -16.58
CA GLY A 81 -21.58 -9.76 -16.50
C GLY A 81 -20.89 -11.11 -16.38
N ARG A 82 -20.43 -11.67 -17.50
CA ARG A 82 -19.70 -12.95 -17.50
C ARG A 82 -18.20 -12.70 -17.52
N ALA A 83 -17.48 -13.46 -16.71
CA ALA A 83 -16.03 -13.46 -16.72
C ALA A 83 -15.52 -13.82 -18.12
N SER A 84 -14.56 -13.06 -18.65
CA SER A 84 -14.04 -13.27 -20.01
C SER A 84 -12.60 -12.77 -20.16
N VAL A 85 -11.92 -13.23 -21.21
CA VAL A 85 -10.61 -12.69 -21.63
C VAL A 85 -10.74 -11.21 -22.04
N GLY A 86 -11.89 -10.81 -22.59
CA GLY A 86 -12.15 -9.40 -22.93
C GLY A 86 -12.14 -8.52 -21.68
N LEU A 87 -12.77 -8.94 -20.57
CA LEU A 87 -12.70 -8.20 -19.31
C LEU A 87 -11.28 -8.12 -18.75
N MET A 88 -10.47 -9.17 -18.92
CA MET A 88 -9.06 -9.13 -18.53
C MET A 88 -8.30 -8.07 -19.35
N LEU A 89 -8.53 -7.99 -20.66
CA LEU A 89 -7.95 -6.93 -21.50
C LEU A 89 -8.43 -5.54 -21.08
N GLY A 90 -9.73 -5.36 -20.84
CA GLY A 90 -10.28 -4.08 -20.36
C GLY A 90 -9.64 -3.62 -19.04
N ARG A 91 -9.37 -4.56 -18.13
CA ARG A 91 -8.65 -4.29 -16.86
C ARG A 91 -7.19 -3.96 -17.10
N PHE A 92 -6.50 -4.73 -17.94
CA PHE A 92 -5.12 -4.45 -18.33
C PHE A 92 -4.98 -3.04 -18.87
N ASN A 93 -5.83 -2.67 -19.83
CA ASN A 93 -5.83 -1.35 -20.43
C ASN A 93 -6.18 -0.25 -19.43
N TYR A 94 -7.13 -0.50 -18.52
CA TYR A 94 -7.50 0.45 -17.46
C TYR A 94 -6.30 0.84 -16.58
N PHE A 95 -5.43 -0.10 -16.20
CA PHE A 95 -4.27 0.24 -15.37
C PHE A 95 -3.03 0.65 -16.17
N SER A 96 -2.89 0.17 -17.42
CA SER A 96 -1.77 0.49 -18.31
C SER A 96 -1.93 1.88 -18.97
N HIS A 97 -3.15 2.38 -19.13
CA HIS A 97 -3.40 3.60 -19.88
C HIS A 97 -4.19 4.66 -19.12
N TRP A 98 -3.81 5.92 -19.30
CA TRP A 98 -4.54 7.08 -18.81
C TRP A 98 -5.22 7.82 -19.97
N PRO A 99 -6.47 8.33 -19.82
CA PRO A 99 -7.27 8.47 -18.60
C PRO A 99 -8.40 7.42 -18.45
N LEU A 100 -8.19 6.17 -18.85
CA LEU A 100 -9.26 5.16 -18.74
C LEU A 100 -9.75 5.04 -17.28
N GLY A 101 -11.08 5.09 -17.10
CA GLY A 101 -11.74 4.94 -15.82
C GLY A 101 -12.21 3.52 -15.57
N ALA A 102 -12.56 3.20 -14.31
CA ALA A 102 -13.07 1.86 -13.96
C ALA A 102 -14.37 1.52 -14.70
N GLY A 103 -15.18 2.53 -15.04
CA GLY A 103 -16.37 2.36 -15.88
C GLY A 103 -16.08 1.94 -17.33
N ASP A 104 -14.86 2.14 -17.82
CA ASP A 104 -14.48 1.81 -19.19
C ASP A 104 -14.14 0.32 -19.38
N ILE A 105 -13.76 -0.40 -18.30
CA ILE A 105 -13.32 -1.81 -18.32
C ILE A 105 -14.29 -2.72 -19.09
N GLY A 106 -15.59 -2.51 -18.91
CA GLY A 106 -16.64 -3.33 -19.53
C GLY A 106 -16.96 -2.97 -20.98
N THR A 107 -16.41 -1.87 -21.51
CA THR A 107 -16.73 -1.38 -22.84
C THR A 107 -15.97 -2.17 -23.91
N GLU A 108 -16.61 -2.45 -25.04
CA GLU A 108 -15.93 -3.11 -26.17
C GLU A 108 -14.69 -2.33 -26.60
N ARG A 109 -14.75 -0.99 -26.53
CA ARG A 109 -13.61 -0.12 -26.82
C ARG A 109 -12.42 -0.47 -25.94
N ALA A 110 -12.55 -0.44 -24.61
CA ALA A 110 -11.44 -0.73 -23.71
C ALA A 110 -10.91 -2.17 -23.86
N GLN A 111 -11.73 -3.10 -24.35
CA GLN A 111 -11.36 -4.50 -24.52
C GLN A 111 -10.76 -4.83 -25.88
N THR A 112 -11.00 -4.00 -26.90
CA THR A 112 -10.44 -4.11 -28.27
C THR A 112 -9.38 -3.07 -28.58
N PHE A 113 -9.03 -2.26 -27.57
CA PHE A 113 -7.99 -1.27 -27.62
C PHE A 113 -6.63 -1.97 -27.83
N ILE A 114 -6.22 -2.16 -29.08
CA ILE A 114 -4.93 -2.79 -29.44
C ILE A 114 -3.92 -1.71 -29.79
N HIS A 115 -4.31 -0.78 -30.68
CA HIS A 115 -3.53 0.40 -31.04
C HIS A 115 -4.50 1.52 -31.45
N GLU A 116 -4.55 2.62 -30.70
CA GLU A 116 -5.40 3.78 -31.01
C GLU A 116 -4.64 5.08 -30.70
N THR A 117 -4.80 6.11 -31.53
CA THR A 117 -4.31 7.46 -31.21
C THR A 117 -5.48 8.37 -30.91
N VAL A 118 -5.59 8.87 -29.68
CA VAL A 118 -6.68 9.77 -29.26
C VAL A 118 -6.07 11.05 -28.73
N ASN A 119 -6.36 12.17 -29.38
CA ASN A 119 -5.78 13.47 -29.02
C ASN A 119 -4.25 13.39 -28.90
N ASP A 120 -3.56 12.89 -29.93
CA ASP A 120 -2.09 12.73 -29.97
C ASP A 120 -1.49 11.81 -28.90
N ILE A 121 -2.31 11.09 -28.14
CA ILE A 121 -1.88 10.06 -27.20
C ILE A 121 -2.00 8.73 -27.91
N VAL A 122 -0.87 8.04 -28.07
CA VAL A 122 -0.82 6.68 -28.60
C VAL A 122 -1.08 5.71 -27.45
N TYR A 123 -2.03 4.81 -27.67
CA TYR A 123 -2.30 3.72 -26.77
C TYR A 123 -1.99 2.43 -27.50
N ASP A 124 -1.03 1.66 -26.98
CA ASP A 124 -0.56 0.42 -27.60
C ASP A 124 -0.51 -0.70 -26.57
N THR A 125 -1.58 -1.49 -26.54
CA THR A 125 -1.76 -2.56 -25.56
C THR A 125 -0.78 -3.71 -25.77
N LEU A 126 -0.38 -3.97 -27.02
CA LEU A 126 0.58 -5.02 -27.31
C LEU A 126 1.98 -4.62 -26.85
N ASP A 127 2.35 -3.35 -27.03
CA ASP A 127 3.60 -2.83 -26.51
C ASP A 127 3.65 -2.89 -24.97
N GLU A 128 2.57 -2.46 -24.30
CA GLU A 128 2.47 -2.53 -22.84
C GLU A 128 2.50 -3.98 -22.34
N LEU A 129 1.75 -4.88 -22.97
CA LEU A 129 1.77 -6.30 -22.60
C LEU A 129 3.17 -6.91 -22.80
N ARG A 130 3.87 -6.54 -23.88
CA ARG A 130 5.25 -6.95 -24.14
C ARG A 130 6.20 -6.47 -23.04
N LYS A 131 6.09 -5.22 -22.60
CA LYS A 131 6.89 -4.66 -21.50
C LYS A 131 6.68 -5.45 -20.20
N HIS A 132 5.42 -5.56 -19.77
CA HIS A 132 5.04 -6.32 -18.58
C HIS A 132 5.54 -7.77 -18.64
N TRP A 133 5.30 -8.45 -19.77
CA TRP A 133 5.68 -9.84 -19.94
C TRP A 133 7.19 -10.06 -19.97
N THR A 134 7.95 -9.12 -20.54
CA THR A 134 9.41 -9.20 -20.56
C THR A 134 9.96 -9.17 -19.13
N HIS A 135 9.54 -8.19 -18.33
CA HIS A 135 9.96 -8.10 -16.93
C HIS A 135 9.48 -9.31 -16.10
N TYR A 136 8.26 -9.81 -16.34
CA TYR A 136 7.76 -11.02 -15.70
C TYR A 136 8.61 -12.25 -16.02
N LEU A 137 8.94 -12.48 -17.30
CA LEU A 137 9.76 -13.61 -17.72
C LEU A 137 11.18 -13.52 -17.16
N GLU A 138 11.79 -12.33 -17.13
CA GLU A 138 13.10 -12.13 -16.50
C GLU A 138 13.09 -12.51 -15.01
N ALA A 139 12.04 -12.13 -14.28
CA ALA A 139 11.88 -12.49 -12.88
C ALA A 139 11.59 -13.99 -12.70
N TYR A 140 10.74 -14.55 -13.57
CA TYR A 140 10.41 -15.97 -13.60
C TYR A 140 11.65 -16.82 -13.86
N ASP A 141 12.45 -16.52 -14.89
CA ASP A 141 13.61 -17.34 -15.27
C ASP A 141 14.61 -17.46 -14.11
N ARG A 142 14.81 -16.38 -13.35
CA ARG A 142 15.68 -16.37 -12.15
C ARG A 142 15.16 -17.24 -11.01
N SER A 143 13.84 -17.38 -10.89
CA SER A 143 13.19 -18.04 -9.76
C SER A 143 12.20 -19.12 -10.21
N SER A 144 12.45 -19.73 -11.37
CA SER A 144 11.53 -20.65 -12.04
C SER A 144 11.34 -21.95 -11.25
N ASN A 145 12.29 -22.28 -10.38
CA ASN A 145 12.21 -23.37 -9.41
C ASN A 145 11.33 -23.05 -8.18
N LEU A 146 10.85 -21.81 -8.04
CA LEU A 146 10.03 -21.35 -6.92
C LEU A 146 8.60 -21.06 -7.39
N PRO A 147 7.69 -22.07 -7.35
CA PRO A 147 6.28 -21.86 -7.71
C PRO A 147 5.58 -20.80 -6.84
N ARG A 148 6.15 -20.50 -5.67
CA ARG A 148 5.75 -19.44 -4.76
C ARG A 148 6.97 -18.70 -4.24
N PHE A 149 6.94 -17.37 -4.32
CA PHE A 149 8.00 -16.50 -3.80
C PHE A 149 7.47 -15.69 -2.61
N LEU A 150 8.13 -15.86 -1.46
CA LEU A 150 7.80 -15.21 -0.20
C LEU A 150 8.83 -14.14 0.14
N TYR A 151 8.45 -13.14 0.93
CA TYR A 151 9.36 -12.12 1.45
C TYR A 151 10.59 -12.76 2.13
N SER A 152 10.39 -13.84 2.89
CA SER A 152 11.46 -14.57 3.57
C SER A 152 12.46 -15.27 2.64
N ARG A 153 12.27 -15.19 1.32
CA ARG A 153 13.20 -15.68 0.29
C ARG A 153 14.11 -14.58 -0.27
N LEU A 154 13.88 -13.32 0.09
CA LEU A 154 14.77 -12.21 -0.28
C LEU A 154 16.16 -12.44 0.32
N GLU A 155 17.18 -12.10 -0.46
CA GLU A 155 18.56 -12.13 -0.03
C GLU A 155 18.87 -10.91 0.85
N ASN A 156 19.81 -11.05 1.79
CA ASN A 156 20.20 -9.94 2.66
C ASN A 156 20.66 -8.70 1.87
N ALA A 157 21.38 -8.89 0.76
CA ALA A 157 21.83 -7.80 -0.09
C ALA A 157 20.64 -7.02 -0.73
N GLU A 158 19.52 -7.69 -1.01
CA GLU A 158 18.31 -7.05 -1.53
C GLU A 158 17.64 -6.20 -0.43
N LEU A 159 17.62 -6.71 0.81
CA LEU A 159 17.10 -5.98 1.97
C LEU A 159 17.98 -4.78 2.34
N GLU A 160 19.30 -4.94 2.31
CA GLU A 160 20.28 -3.87 2.53
C GLU A 160 20.13 -2.75 1.49
N ALA A 161 20.00 -3.10 0.20
CA ALA A 161 19.74 -2.14 -0.87
C ALA A 161 18.40 -1.42 -0.70
N ALA A 162 17.36 -2.13 -0.22
CA ALA A 162 16.07 -1.51 0.04
C ALA A 162 16.13 -0.48 1.18
N VAL A 163 16.82 -0.79 2.29
CA VAL A 163 16.92 0.15 3.42
C VAL A 163 17.91 1.28 3.19
N SER A 164 18.92 1.11 2.32
CA SER A 164 19.86 2.19 1.96
C SER A 164 19.18 3.38 1.28
N VAL A 165 17.98 3.16 0.71
CA VAL A 165 17.15 4.24 0.15
C VAL A 165 16.78 5.27 1.21
N PHE A 166 16.54 4.84 2.45
CA PHE A 166 16.25 5.77 3.54
C PHE A 166 17.45 6.65 3.91
N ASP A 167 18.66 6.21 3.56
CA ASP A 167 19.91 6.95 3.69
C ASP A 167 20.30 7.70 2.40
N GLY A 168 19.42 7.69 1.39
CA GLY A 168 19.55 8.46 0.15
C GLY A 168 20.10 7.71 -1.06
N GLN A 169 20.35 6.40 -0.96
CA GLN A 169 20.97 5.62 -2.03
C GLN A 169 19.94 4.77 -2.80
N ILE A 170 19.86 4.95 -4.13
CA ILE A 170 18.96 4.17 -5.00
C ILE A 170 19.79 3.28 -5.94
N ASN A 171 20.06 2.05 -5.47
CA ASN A 171 20.77 1.01 -6.21
C ASN A 171 19.89 -0.23 -6.38
N TYR A 172 19.09 -0.30 -7.44
CA TYR A 172 18.20 -1.45 -7.66
C TYR A 172 19.00 -2.74 -7.86
N PRO A 173 18.75 -3.80 -7.07
CA PRO A 173 19.41 -5.09 -7.25
C PRO A 173 19.21 -5.59 -8.68
N ARG A 174 20.31 -5.87 -9.39
CA ARG A 174 20.29 -6.34 -10.79
C ARG A 174 19.60 -5.36 -11.76
N GLY A 175 19.50 -4.09 -11.39
CA GLY A 175 18.90 -3.02 -12.19
C GLY A 175 19.85 -1.85 -12.37
N ASN A 176 19.28 -0.69 -12.69
CA ASN A 176 20.05 0.54 -12.86
C ASN A 176 20.33 1.21 -11.50
N GLU A 177 21.50 1.84 -11.40
CA GLU A 177 21.75 2.87 -10.41
C GLU A 177 21.05 4.15 -10.86
N LEU A 178 20.24 4.73 -9.98
CA LEU A 178 19.50 5.96 -10.26
C LEU A 178 20.03 7.09 -9.38
N GLU A 179 19.70 8.33 -9.76
CA GLU A 179 20.00 9.47 -8.90
C GLU A 179 19.38 9.26 -7.51
N GLY A 180 20.20 9.47 -6.49
CA GLY A 180 19.80 9.31 -5.10
C GLY A 180 18.71 10.28 -4.67
N VAL A 181 18.23 10.10 -3.44
CA VAL A 181 17.25 10.99 -2.80
C VAL A 181 17.84 11.61 -1.54
N ASP A 182 17.22 12.67 -1.03
CA ASP A 182 17.58 13.14 0.31
C ASP A 182 17.33 12.03 1.35
N PRO A 183 18.21 11.85 2.35
CA PRO A 183 17.95 10.96 3.47
C PRO A 183 16.63 11.29 4.19
N THR A 184 15.94 10.25 4.64
CA THR A 184 14.62 10.34 5.32
C THR A 184 14.64 9.63 6.67
N TYR A 185 14.27 8.36 6.75
CA TYR A 185 14.27 7.56 7.98
C TYR A 185 15.64 6.90 8.21
N THR A 186 16.62 7.74 8.56
CA THR A 186 18.02 7.34 8.77
C THR A 186 18.20 6.41 9.97
N VAL A 187 19.40 5.84 10.12
CA VAL A 187 19.78 5.04 11.29
C VAL A 187 19.55 5.82 12.59
N GLU A 188 19.92 7.09 12.64
CA GLU A 188 19.77 7.92 13.85
C GLU A 188 18.31 8.11 14.24
N ARG A 189 17.41 8.29 13.25
CA ARG A 189 15.97 8.36 13.51
C ARG A 189 15.44 7.01 13.97
N HIS A 190 15.90 5.92 13.37
CA HIS A 190 15.48 4.59 13.75
C HIS A 190 15.86 4.24 15.20
N GLU A 191 17.07 4.59 15.67
CA GLU A 191 17.47 4.38 17.07
C GLU A 191 16.54 5.06 18.09
N GLN A 192 15.96 6.21 17.74
CA GLN A 192 15.00 6.91 18.61
C GLN A 192 13.70 6.13 18.79
N VAL A 193 13.34 5.28 17.84
CA VAL A 193 12.16 4.40 17.90
C VAL A 193 12.52 3.04 18.48
N ARG A 194 13.71 2.51 18.14
CA ARG A 194 14.20 1.20 18.59
C ARG A 194 14.32 1.08 20.11
N ARG A 195 14.45 2.20 20.83
CA ARG A 195 14.42 2.22 22.30
C ARG A 195 13.13 1.65 22.91
N TYR A 196 12.02 1.63 22.16
CA TYR A 196 10.74 1.10 22.64
C TYR A 196 10.57 -0.40 22.36
N HIS A 197 11.22 -0.89 21.30
CA HIS A 197 11.17 -2.27 20.85
C HIS A 197 12.31 -2.50 19.86
N ASP A 198 13.02 -3.62 19.98
CA ASP A 198 14.11 -3.95 19.06
C ASP A 198 13.55 -4.51 17.75
N PHE A 199 13.82 -3.81 16.64
CA PHE A 199 13.50 -4.22 15.27
C PHE A 199 14.47 -3.52 14.31
N GLU A 200 14.54 -4.01 13.07
CA GLU A 200 15.38 -3.42 12.02
C GLU A 200 14.55 -2.56 11.04
N ARG A 201 15.18 -1.62 10.33
CA ARG A 201 14.49 -0.83 9.28
C ARG A 201 13.88 -1.71 8.18
N ALA A 202 14.49 -2.86 7.88
CA ALA A 202 13.96 -3.83 6.93
C ALA A 202 12.63 -4.44 7.41
N ASP A 203 12.41 -4.54 8.72
CA ASP A 203 11.16 -5.07 9.29
C ASP A 203 9.96 -4.16 9.00
N ILE A 204 10.17 -2.86 8.77
CA ILE A 204 9.12 -1.93 8.32
C ILE A 204 8.64 -2.35 6.93
N LEU A 205 9.58 -2.60 6.02
CA LEU A 205 9.28 -3.03 4.65
C LEU A 205 8.63 -4.43 4.65
N ARG A 206 9.09 -5.33 5.54
CA ARG A 206 8.46 -6.64 5.76
C ARG A 206 7.02 -6.51 6.24
N ALA A 207 6.78 -5.66 7.24
CA ALA A 207 5.45 -5.46 7.81
C ALA A 207 4.48 -4.91 6.75
N ILE A 208 4.91 -3.92 5.97
CA ILE A 208 4.16 -3.42 4.81
C ILE A 208 3.88 -4.55 3.81
N ALA A 209 4.90 -5.27 3.36
CA ALA A 209 4.74 -6.37 2.40
C ALA A 209 3.78 -7.48 2.91
N ASN A 210 3.81 -7.76 4.20
CA ASN A 210 2.90 -8.71 4.84
C ASN A 210 1.47 -8.18 4.88
N LYS A 211 1.27 -6.91 5.21
CA LYS A 211 -0.05 -6.29 5.22
C LYS A 211 -0.66 -6.22 3.82
N GLU A 212 0.18 -5.98 2.80
CA GLU A 212 -0.29 -5.81 1.43
C GLU A 212 -0.56 -7.11 0.70
N ALA A 213 0.35 -8.07 0.83
CA ALA A 213 0.35 -9.26 0.00
C ALA A 213 0.57 -10.54 0.80
N SER A 214 0.40 -10.49 2.13
CA SER A 214 0.77 -11.60 3.03
C SER A 214 2.22 -12.04 2.84
N GLY A 215 3.09 -11.11 2.41
CA GLY A 215 4.49 -11.38 2.11
C GLY A 215 4.67 -12.29 0.90
N ILE A 216 3.74 -12.30 -0.06
CA ILE A 216 3.76 -13.14 -1.26
C ILE A 216 3.95 -12.27 -2.50
N GLN A 217 5.08 -12.43 -3.20
CA GLN A 217 5.29 -11.78 -4.50
C GLN A 217 4.45 -12.46 -5.59
N TRP A 218 4.52 -13.79 -5.65
CA TRP A 218 3.74 -14.62 -6.55
C TRP A 218 3.49 -16.02 -5.98
N GLY A 219 2.60 -16.76 -6.63
CA GLY A 219 2.38 -18.17 -6.33
C GLY A 219 1.47 -18.43 -5.15
N GLY A 220 0.47 -17.56 -4.94
CA GLY A 220 -0.54 -17.72 -3.88
C GLY A 220 -1.41 -18.95 -4.09
N THR A 221 -2.59 -18.78 -4.71
CA THR A 221 -3.50 -19.89 -5.04
C THR A 221 -3.09 -20.63 -6.31
N THR A 222 -2.40 -19.95 -7.23
CA THR A 222 -1.90 -20.52 -8.48
C THR A 222 -0.40 -20.30 -8.56
N PRO A 223 0.41 -21.33 -8.89
CA PRO A 223 1.86 -21.18 -9.06
C PRO A 223 2.22 -20.05 -10.02
N TYR A 224 3.27 -19.30 -9.69
CA TYR A 224 3.86 -18.22 -10.50
C TYR A 224 2.96 -17.02 -10.82
N ARG A 225 1.68 -17.05 -10.44
CA ARG A 225 0.77 -15.91 -10.59
C ARG A 225 1.17 -14.79 -9.64
N ILE A 226 1.37 -13.60 -10.18
CA ILE A 226 1.65 -12.38 -9.41
C ILE A 226 0.50 -12.11 -8.42
N THR A 227 0.87 -11.80 -7.18
CA THR A 227 -0.09 -11.31 -6.19
C THR A 227 -0.47 -9.88 -6.54
N VAL A 228 -1.77 -9.59 -6.64
CA VAL A 228 -2.27 -8.23 -6.88
C VAL A 228 -3.20 -7.83 -5.75
N GLY A 229 -3.06 -6.59 -5.27
CA GLY A 229 -3.83 -6.04 -4.16
C GLY A 229 -5.36 -6.04 -4.39
N GLY A 230 -6.13 -5.90 -3.31
CA GLY A 230 -7.60 -5.99 -3.32
C GLY A 230 -8.35 -4.69 -3.67
N ALA A 231 -7.66 -3.63 -4.06
CA ALA A 231 -8.24 -2.37 -4.56
C ALA A 231 -8.34 -2.39 -6.10
N ASP A 232 -8.71 -3.53 -6.66
CA ASP A 232 -8.72 -3.88 -8.09
C ASP A 232 -7.33 -4.01 -8.74
N GLU A 233 -7.32 -4.33 -10.04
CA GLU A 233 -6.12 -4.38 -10.88
C GLU A 233 -5.51 -2.99 -11.17
N SER A 234 -6.12 -1.89 -10.70
CA SER A 234 -5.37 -0.63 -10.52
C SER A 234 -4.31 -0.75 -9.40
N GLY A 235 -4.45 -1.79 -8.59
CA GLY A 235 -3.63 -2.13 -7.46
C GLY A 235 -2.21 -2.52 -7.85
N SER A 236 -1.43 -2.68 -6.80
CA SER A 236 -0.04 -3.00 -6.86
C SER A 236 0.23 -4.46 -7.18
N SER A 237 1.44 -4.72 -7.66
CA SER A 237 1.94 -6.07 -7.95
C SER A 237 2.97 -6.48 -6.90
N GLY A 238 2.79 -7.67 -6.34
CA GLY A 238 3.74 -8.26 -5.41
C GLY A 238 3.74 -7.62 -4.02
N PHE A 239 4.92 -7.34 -3.46
CA PHE A 239 5.07 -6.84 -2.10
C PHE A 239 4.61 -5.39 -1.90
N ASN A 240 4.69 -4.53 -2.92
CA ASN A 240 4.39 -3.11 -2.77
C ASN A 240 2.91 -2.77 -2.94
N GLN A 241 2.53 -1.52 -2.62
CA GLN A 241 1.22 -0.90 -2.84
C GLN A 241 1.24 0.20 -3.91
N ILE A 242 2.29 0.21 -4.74
CA ILE A 242 2.45 1.20 -5.79
C ILE A 242 1.51 0.84 -6.93
N GLN A 243 0.53 1.71 -7.19
CA GLN A 243 -0.43 1.50 -8.26
C GLN A 243 0.29 1.42 -9.60
N ASN A 244 -0.11 0.46 -10.43
CA ASN A 244 0.53 0.16 -11.72
C ASN A 244 0.65 1.40 -12.62
N ARG A 245 -0.33 2.31 -12.55
CA ARG A 245 -0.30 3.59 -13.27
C ARG A 245 0.97 4.42 -13.04
N HIS A 246 1.69 4.24 -11.94
CA HIS A 246 2.94 4.94 -11.62
C HIS A 246 4.20 4.16 -12.00
N THR A 247 4.08 2.87 -12.29
CA THR A 247 5.22 1.98 -12.60
C THR A 247 5.29 1.68 -14.09
N TYR A 248 4.27 1.06 -14.67
CA TYR A 248 4.20 0.77 -16.12
C TYR A 248 3.11 1.59 -16.83
N GLY A 249 2.07 2.00 -16.11
CA GLY A 249 0.90 2.58 -16.76
C GLY A 249 1.03 4.06 -17.12
N GLY A 250 -0.11 4.70 -17.42
CA GLY A 250 -0.14 6.02 -18.05
C GLY A 250 0.62 7.15 -17.33
N ARG A 251 0.88 7.08 -16.02
CA ARG A 251 1.65 8.09 -15.26
C ARG A 251 3.12 7.67 -15.02
N ALA A 252 3.55 6.53 -15.53
CA ALA A 252 4.96 6.18 -15.64
C ALA A 252 5.67 7.14 -16.61
N LEU A 253 7.00 7.12 -16.61
CA LEU A 253 7.80 8.02 -17.45
C LEU A 253 7.56 7.89 -18.95
N ASP A 254 7.30 6.67 -19.41
CA ASP A 254 6.98 6.30 -20.79
C ASP A 254 5.47 6.17 -21.05
N GLY A 255 4.65 6.50 -20.04
CA GLY A 255 3.21 6.35 -20.09
C GLY A 255 2.50 7.39 -20.97
N THR A 256 1.19 7.21 -21.10
CA THR A 256 0.32 7.98 -21.98
C THR A 256 -0.12 9.36 -21.44
N HIS A 257 0.29 9.75 -20.22
CA HIS A 257 -0.12 11.02 -19.61
C HIS A 257 0.69 12.20 -20.14
N ARG A 258 0.00 13.29 -20.53
CA ARG A 258 0.60 14.48 -21.18
C ARG A 258 1.56 15.27 -20.27
N ASP A 259 1.26 15.35 -18.98
CA ASP A 259 2.15 15.95 -17.98
C ASP A 259 2.81 14.83 -17.17
N PRO A 260 4.09 14.48 -17.39
CA PRO A 260 4.73 13.41 -16.63
C PRO A 260 4.97 13.88 -15.19
N VAL A 261 3.94 13.77 -14.34
CA VAL A 261 4.06 13.83 -12.87
C VAL A 261 4.50 12.44 -12.37
N GLY A 262 5.51 11.89 -13.04
CA GLY A 262 5.97 10.52 -12.86
C GLY A 262 6.93 10.43 -11.69
N CYS A 263 6.77 9.37 -10.91
CA CYS A 263 7.78 9.02 -9.92
C CYS A 263 8.93 8.32 -10.65
N ILE A 264 9.86 9.12 -11.19
CA ILE A 264 11.00 8.66 -12.01
C ILE A 264 11.63 7.40 -11.42
N PRO A 265 11.99 7.37 -10.11
CA PRO A 265 12.79 6.28 -9.58
C PRO A 265 12.02 4.96 -9.36
N VAL A 266 10.71 4.92 -9.65
CA VAL A 266 9.91 3.68 -9.65
C VAL A 266 9.28 3.38 -11.01
N SER A 267 9.54 4.20 -12.04
CA SER A 267 9.04 3.90 -13.38
C SER A 267 9.77 2.69 -13.95
N ALA A 268 9.01 1.77 -14.55
CA ALA A 268 9.55 0.53 -15.08
C ALA A 268 10.43 0.77 -16.30
N TYR A 269 10.12 1.79 -17.09
CA TYR A 269 10.88 2.20 -18.28
C TYR A 269 11.16 3.71 -18.26
N ASP A 270 12.20 4.13 -18.97
CA ASP A 270 12.51 5.54 -19.21
C ASP A 270 11.74 6.10 -20.42
N ARG A 271 11.85 7.40 -20.68
CA ARG A 271 11.17 8.05 -21.82
C ARG A 271 11.58 7.50 -23.19
N GLN A 272 12.68 6.77 -23.26
CA GLN A 272 13.17 6.12 -24.47
C GLN A 272 12.70 4.66 -24.59
N GLY A 273 11.95 4.16 -23.59
CA GLY A 273 11.48 2.79 -23.52
C GLY A 273 12.55 1.80 -23.06
N ASN A 274 13.65 2.25 -22.46
CA ASN A 274 14.65 1.35 -21.88
C ASN A 274 14.18 0.91 -20.49
N SER A 275 14.41 -0.37 -20.16
CA SER A 275 14.11 -0.92 -18.83
C SER A 275 14.88 -0.17 -17.74
N GLN A 276 14.17 0.15 -16.65
CA GLN A 276 14.70 0.78 -15.45
C GLN A 276 14.46 -0.05 -14.19
N VAL A 277 13.19 -0.38 -13.91
CA VAL A 277 12.77 -1.09 -12.68
C VAL A 277 11.83 -2.23 -13.04
N ASN A 278 12.28 -3.45 -12.79
CA ASN A 278 11.47 -4.65 -12.94
C ASN A 278 10.67 -4.92 -11.67
N HIS A 279 9.43 -4.43 -11.59
CA HIS A 279 8.56 -4.65 -10.43
C HIS A 279 8.07 -6.11 -10.26
N TYR A 280 8.33 -7.00 -11.22
CA TYR A 280 8.06 -8.42 -11.04
C TYR A 280 9.19 -9.12 -10.30
N ASP A 281 10.41 -8.55 -10.34
CA ASP A 281 11.53 -9.01 -9.54
C ASP A 281 11.30 -8.73 -8.03
N PRO A 282 11.34 -9.75 -7.16
CA PRO A 282 11.09 -9.56 -5.73
C PRO A 282 12.03 -8.54 -5.07
N GLY A 283 13.32 -8.56 -5.42
CA GLY A 283 14.34 -7.68 -4.84
C GLY A 283 14.17 -6.22 -5.26
N GLN A 284 13.84 -5.98 -6.53
CA GLN A 284 13.52 -4.61 -6.99
C GLN A 284 12.15 -4.14 -6.48
N ASN A 285 11.15 -5.03 -6.37
CA ASN A 285 9.81 -4.69 -5.89
C ASN A 285 9.83 -4.19 -4.44
N ILE A 286 10.61 -4.84 -3.56
CA ILE A 286 10.71 -4.41 -2.16
C ILE A 286 11.44 -3.07 -2.02
N MET A 287 12.49 -2.86 -2.81
CA MET A 287 13.19 -1.58 -2.85
C MET A 287 12.31 -0.45 -3.38
N ALA A 288 11.44 -0.74 -4.35
CA ALA A 288 10.50 0.24 -4.88
C ALA A 288 9.57 0.80 -3.78
N ILE A 289 9.22 0.01 -2.73
CA ILE A 289 8.50 0.53 -1.55
C ILE A 289 9.29 1.65 -0.89
N ALA A 290 10.56 1.41 -0.58
CA ALA A 290 11.40 2.39 0.10
C ALA A 290 11.58 3.65 -0.75
N VAL A 291 11.77 3.49 -2.06
CA VAL A 291 11.86 4.60 -3.02
C VAL A 291 10.55 5.39 -3.08
N TRP A 292 9.41 4.72 -3.09
CA TRP A 292 8.10 5.35 -3.08
C TRP A 292 7.88 6.20 -1.82
N LEU A 293 8.26 5.68 -0.65
CA LEU A 293 8.21 6.38 0.63
C LEU A 293 9.13 7.61 0.68
N ALA A 294 10.34 7.50 0.14
CA ALA A 294 11.37 8.54 0.17
C ALA A 294 11.27 9.57 -0.99
N GLY A 295 10.39 9.33 -1.97
CA GLY A 295 10.34 10.06 -3.24
C GLY A 295 10.29 11.59 -3.13
N VAL A 296 11.01 12.26 -4.04
CA VAL A 296 11.28 13.71 -4.01
C VAL A 296 10.24 14.59 -4.72
N GLN A 297 9.63 14.12 -5.82
CA GLN A 297 8.82 14.94 -6.73
C GLN A 297 7.41 14.40 -7.01
N GLY A 298 6.51 15.30 -7.42
CA GLY A 298 5.18 14.99 -7.92
C GLY A 298 4.32 14.10 -7.01
N SER A 299 3.66 13.13 -7.64
CA SER A 299 2.74 12.17 -7.04
C SER A 299 3.41 10.91 -6.47
N CYS A 300 4.75 10.90 -6.34
CA CYS A 300 5.46 9.88 -5.56
C CYS A 300 4.88 9.87 -4.13
N GLY A 301 4.66 8.67 -3.58
CA GLY A 301 4.07 8.47 -2.26
C GLY A 301 4.64 9.33 -1.14
N ARG A 302 5.95 9.60 -1.11
CA ARG A 302 6.68 10.64 -0.36
C ARG A 302 6.41 10.76 1.15
N SER A 303 5.73 9.81 1.77
CA SER A 303 5.29 9.96 3.16
C SER A 303 6.45 9.97 4.16
N PHE A 304 7.54 9.25 3.91
CA PHE A 304 8.75 9.32 4.74
C PHE A 304 9.49 10.64 4.54
N ARG A 305 9.50 11.17 3.31
CA ARG A 305 10.04 12.51 3.05
C ARG A 305 9.26 13.57 3.84
N LEU A 306 7.93 13.52 3.81
CA LEU A 306 7.09 14.47 4.53
C LEU A 306 7.25 14.39 6.05
N ALA A 307 7.44 13.17 6.58
CA ALA A 307 7.64 12.96 8.00
C ALA A 307 9.03 13.41 8.48
N PHE A 308 10.10 13.00 7.80
CA PHE A 308 11.46 13.07 8.38
C PHE A 308 12.39 14.07 7.70
N ARG A 309 12.10 14.49 6.46
CA ARG A 309 12.95 15.41 5.71
C ARG A 309 12.38 16.81 5.64
N SER A 310 11.10 16.96 5.31
CA SER A 310 10.43 18.27 5.29
C SER A 310 9.68 18.56 6.59
N GLU A 311 9.59 17.59 7.50
CA GLU A 311 8.93 17.67 8.81
C GLU A 311 7.49 18.23 8.73
N SER A 312 6.85 18.06 7.57
CA SER A 312 5.54 18.62 7.25
C SER A 312 4.39 17.84 7.89
N TYR A 313 4.67 16.69 8.52
CA TYR A 313 3.72 15.94 9.32
C TYR A 313 3.78 16.25 10.81
N SER A 314 4.81 16.97 11.28
CA SER A 314 4.99 17.26 12.69
C SER A 314 3.95 18.26 13.17
N GLY A 315 3.09 17.84 14.10
CA GLY A 315 2.13 18.70 14.77
C GLY A 315 2.47 18.87 16.26
N THR A 316 1.95 19.92 16.87
CA THR A 316 2.07 20.13 18.32
C THR A 316 0.69 20.18 18.96
N PHE A 317 0.47 19.30 19.93
CA PHE A 317 -0.69 19.31 20.80
C PHE A 317 -0.48 20.26 21.97
N HIS A 318 -1.53 20.99 22.32
CA HIS A 318 -1.61 21.74 23.56
C HIS A 318 -2.84 21.30 24.33
N SER A 319 -2.62 20.71 25.50
CA SER A 319 -3.71 20.25 26.35
C SER A 319 -4.56 21.42 26.86
N PRO A 320 -5.88 21.24 26.98
CA PRO A 320 -6.71 22.11 27.80
C PRO A 320 -6.22 22.18 29.25
N ALA A 321 -6.42 23.31 29.92
CA ALA A 321 -5.92 23.55 31.28
C ALA A 321 -6.54 22.59 32.33
N ASP A 322 -7.72 22.07 32.06
CA ASP A 322 -8.51 21.19 32.93
C ASP A 322 -8.21 19.69 32.71
N THR A 323 -7.64 19.30 31.58
CA THR A 323 -7.25 17.91 31.29
C THR A 323 -5.86 17.87 30.65
N LEU A 324 -4.83 18.01 31.48
CA LEU A 324 -3.44 18.07 31.03
C LEU A 324 -2.93 16.69 30.62
N LEU A 325 -2.31 16.59 29.44
CA LEU A 325 -1.44 15.47 29.10
C LEU A 325 -0.23 15.49 30.03
N HIS A 326 -0.10 14.46 30.87
CA HIS A 326 0.93 14.39 31.92
C HIS A 326 2.17 13.64 31.45
N SER A 327 1.98 12.50 30.79
CA SER A 327 3.08 11.68 30.28
C SER A 327 2.62 10.80 29.12
N MET A 328 3.57 10.18 28.46
CA MET A 328 3.34 9.14 27.45
C MET A 328 4.05 7.87 27.90
N ARG A 329 3.44 6.72 27.64
CA ARG A 329 4.05 5.41 27.89
C ARG A 329 4.03 4.56 26.63
N THR A 330 5.20 4.07 26.25
CA THR A 330 5.37 3.09 25.16
C THR A 330 6.22 1.93 25.68
N GLY A 331 5.59 0.79 25.94
CA GLY A 331 6.25 -0.34 26.60
C GLY A 331 6.65 0.02 28.03
N SER A 332 7.94 -0.16 28.35
CA SER A 332 8.50 0.22 29.65
C SER A 332 9.03 1.65 29.72
N VAL A 333 8.97 2.41 28.62
CA VAL A 333 9.48 3.78 28.55
C VAL A 333 8.35 4.75 28.87
N ILE A 334 8.57 5.63 29.84
CA ILE A 334 7.67 6.70 30.24
C ILE A 334 8.36 8.04 29.99
N GLU A 335 7.65 8.97 29.36
CA GLU A 335 8.16 10.28 28.97
C GLU A 335 7.22 11.35 29.51
N ALA A 336 7.76 12.24 30.35
CA ALA A 336 6.98 13.34 30.92
C ALA A 336 6.64 14.37 29.84
N VAL A 337 5.44 14.92 29.92
CA VAL A 337 4.97 15.99 29.03
C VAL A 337 4.93 17.29 29.82
N GLU A 338 5.77 18.24 29.43
CA GLU A 338 5.88 19.51 30.14
C GLU A 338 4.70 20.42 29.80
N ASN A 339 4.00 20.91 30.82
CA ASN A 339 2.89 21.86 30.70
C ASN A 339 1.78 21.41 29.72
N GLY A 340 1.58 20.10 29.53
CA GLY A 340 0.57 19.56 28.63
C GLY A 340 0.83 19.83 27.15
N ALA A 341 2.04 20.24 26.75
CA ALA A 341 2.42 20.48 25.36
C ALA A 341 3.29 19.34 24.83
N HIS A 342 2.89 18.74 23.71
CA HIS A 342 3.61 17.62 23.09
C HIS A 342 3.72 17.80 21.58
N THR A 343 4.93 17.73 21.04
CA THR A 343 5.20 17.75 19.60
C THR A 343 5.49 16.34 19.14
N ASP A 344 4.96 15.94 17.98
CA ASP A 344 5.15 14.60 17.45
C ASP A 344 6.62 14.18 17.44
N ASP A 345 6.92 13.07 18.10
CA ASP A 345 8.25 12.48 18.09
C ASP A 345 8.45 11.56 16.88
N THR A 346 9.64 10.96 16.79
CA THR A 346 9.99 10.08 15.67
C THR A 346 9.10 8.82 15.59
N TYR A 347 8.51 8.36 16.70
CA TYR A 347 7.56 7.26 16.69
C TYR A 347 6.23 7.68 16.03
N GLU A 348 5.69 8.84 16.41
CA GLU A 348 4.44 9.36 15.84
C GLU A 348 4.60 9.75 14.38
N LEU A 349 5.75 10.33 14.02
CA LEU A 349 6.09 10.61 12.63
C LEU A 349 6.21 9.32 11.79
N LEU A 350 6.75 8.23 12.35
CA LEU A 350 6.77 6.92 11.69
C LEU A 350 5.36 6.39 11.48
N ALA A 351 4.48 6.45 12.48
CA ALA A 351 3.09 6.05 12.35
C ALA A 351 2.37 6.86 11.25
N LYS A 352 2.51 8.19 11.24
CA LYS A 352 1.97 9.05 10.17
C LYS A 352 2.55 8.70 8.80
N ALA A 353 3.85 8.43 8.71
CA ALA A 353 4.51 8.07 7.44
C ALA A 353 3.98 6.75 6.87
N ILE A 354 3.77 5.74 7.73
CA ILE A 354 3.18 4.45 7.35
C ILE A 354 1.70 4.61 6.96
N GLY A 355 0.92 5.40 7.69
CA GLY A 355 -0.47 5.68 7.30
C GLY A 355 -0.56 6.47 5.98
N GLY A 356 0.36 7.40 5.76
CA GLY A 356 0.48 8.17 4.52
C GLY A 356 0.88 7.32 3.30
N TYR A 357 1.58 6.20 3.51
CA TYR A 357 1.81 5.22 2.45
C TYR A 357 0.49 4.60 1.96
N ASN A 358 -0.38 4.20 2.90
CA ASN A 358 -1.62 3.50 2.57
C ASN A 358 -2.70 4.40 1.97
N GLN A 359 -2.84 5.64 2.45
CA GLN A 359 -3.92 6.55 2.01
C GLN A 359 -3.42 7.76 1.20
N GLY A 360 -2.13 7.78 0.88
CA GLY A 360 -1.48 8.87 0.15
C GLY A 360 -0.89 9.94 1.06
N ALA A 361 0.19 10.56 0.58
CA ALA A 361 1.00 11.51 1.36
C ALA A 361 0.26 12.75 1.87
N GLY A 362 -0.89 13.09 1.27
CA GLY A 362 -1.67 14.26 1.69
C GLY A 362 -2.59 14.00 2.88
N ILE A 363 -2.66 12.77 3.41
CA ILE A 363 -3.65 12.42 4.43
C ILE A 363 -3.38 13.06 5.80
N PHE A 364 -2.09 13.28 6.11
CA PHE A 364 -1.61 13.98 7.29
C PHE A 364 -0.93 15.29 6.88
N ASP A 365 -0.89 16.21 7.83
CA ASP A 365 -0.17 17.47 7.76
C ASP A 365 0.32 17.84 9.17
N GLY A 366 1.03 18.97 9.28
CA GLY A 366 1.54 19.48 10.54
C GLY A 366 0.53 20.32 11.33
N SER A 367 -0.75 20.34 10.92
CA SER A 367 -1.77 21.13 11.63
C SER A 367 -2.18 20.49 12.94
N ARG A 368 -2.00 19.17 13.10
CA ARG A 368 -2.38 18.39 14.28
C ARG A 368 -1.38 17.30 14.58
N SER A 369 -1.13 17.10 15.87
CA SER A 369 -0.31 15.99 16.36
C SER A 369 -1.03 14.63 16.23
N TRP A 370 -0.32 13.53 16.40
CA TRP A 370 -0.89 12.18 16.45
C TRP A 370 -1.87 12.02 17.62
N VAL A 371 -1.52 12.48 18.82
CA VAL A 371 -2.40 12.43 19.99
C VAL A 371 -3.71 13.19 19.76
N GLU A 372 -3.63 14.35 19.09
CA GLU A 372 -4.82 15.14 18.75
C GLU A 372 -5.76 14.39 17.79
N TRP A 373 -5.21 13.66 16.82
CA TRP A 373 -6.01 12.79 15.97
C TRP A 373 -6.66 11.64 16.73
N LEU A 374 -5.99 11.06 17.73
CA LEU A 374 -6.53 9.95 18.52
C LEU A 374 -7.70 10.36 19.42
N ILE A 375 -7.67 11.56 19.99
CA ILE A 375 -8.71 12.03 20.90
C ILE A 375 -9.89 12.70 20.18
N GLN A 376 -9.74 13.01 18.89
CA GLN A 376 -10.82 13.59 18.11
C GLN A 376 -12.02 12.61 18.00
N PRO A 377 -13.27 13.09 18.05
CA PRO A 377 -14.43 12.25 17.82
C PRO A 377 -14.35 11.47 16.50
N PHE A 378 -14.64 10.17 16.54
CA PHE A 378 -14.56 9.28 15.37
C PHE A 378 -15.33 9.80 14.15
N SER A 379 -16.46 10.50 14.36
CA SER A 379 -17.30 11.09 13.32
C SER A 379 -16.59 12.18 12.51
N GLU A 380 -15.58 12.85 13.09
CA GLU A 380 -14.91 14.01 12.50
C GLU A 380 -13.57 13.67 11.81
N LEU A 381 -12.97 12.51 12.10
CA LEU A 381 -11.68 12.11 11.53
C LEU A 381 -11.72 11.86 10.00
N GLY A 382 -12.90 11.57 9.44
CA GLY A 382 -13.05 11.18 8.03
C GLY A 382 -12.55 9.76 7.73
N THR A 383 -13.17 9.08 6.77
CA THR A 383 -12.91 7.65 6.51
C THR A 383 -11.46 7.34 6.08
N ALA A 384 -10.89 8.16 5.20
CA ALA A 384 -9.52 7.95 4.72
C ALA A 384 -8.51 8.05 5.87
N ARG A 385 -8.61 9.06 6.73
CA ARG A 385 -7.66 9.25 7.84
C ARG A 385 -7.79 8.15 8.89
N ARG A 386 -9.01 7.75 9.24
CA ARG A 386 -9.22 6.57 10.12
C ARG A 386 -8.58 5.31 9.54
N THR A 387 -8.68 5.11 8.23
CA THR A 387 -8.05 3.97 7.54
C THR A 387 -6.53 4.06 7.62
N ALA A 388 -5.95 5.24 7.37
CA ALA A 388 -4.51 5.48 7.50
C ALA A 388 -4.00 5.21 8.92
N MET A 389 -4.72 5.70 9.94
CA MET A 389 -4.35 5.51 11.34
C MET A 389 -4.44 4.04 11.75
N ARG A 390 -5.55 3.34 11.43
CA ARG A 390 -5.67 1.90 11.67
C ARG A 390 -4.57 1.11 10.98
N TYR A 391 -4.27 1.44 9.73
CA TYR A 391 -3.20 0.80 9.00
C TYR A 391 -1.85 0.98 9.70
N ALA A 392 -1.49 2.20 10.08
CA ALA A 392 -0.25 2.48 10.80
C ALA A 392 -0.16 1.72 12.14
N ILE A 393 -1.20 1.80 12.96
CA ILE A 393 -1.26 1.13 14.27
C ILE A 393 -1.18 -0.40 14.10
N ASP A 394 -1.89 -0.97 13.11
CA ASP A 394 -1.76 -2.39 12.78
C ASP A 394 -0.30 -2.76 12.44
N ILE A 395 0.38 -1.95 11.62
CA ILE A 395 1.79 -2.15 11.22
C ILE A 395 2.75 -2.06 12.42
N MET A 396 2.52 -1.10 13.29
CA MET A 396 3.39 -0.90 14.45
C MET A 396 3.24 -2.04 15.46
N HIS A 397 2.03 -2.58 15.68
CA HIS A 397 1.77 -3.41 16.87
C HIS A 397 1.48 -4.88 16.63
N SER A 398 1.01 -5.29 15.44
CA SER A 398 0.51 -6.65 15.28
C SER A 398 1.65 -7.70 15.36
N PRO A 399 1.58 -8.68 16.28
CA PRO A 399 2.71 -9.53 16.63
C PRO A 399 3.01 -10.65 15.64
N GLN A 400 2.04 -11.07 14.81
CA GLN A 400 2.23 -12.23 13.95
C GLN A 400 2.95 -11.90 12.63
N HIS A 401 2.88 -10.66 12.15
CA HIS A 401 3.37 -10.31 10.81
C HIS A 401 3.94 -8.89 10.68
N GLN A 402 4.00 -8.13 11.79
CA GLN A 402 4.32 -6.71 11.75
C GLN A 402 5.44 -6.37 12.76
N LEU A 403 5.58 -5.11 13.19
CA LEU A 403 6.72 -4.71 14.02
C LEU A 403 6.64 -5.18 15.48
N GLY A 404 5.46 -5.53 15.98
CA GLY A 404 5.30 -6.06 17.35
C GLY A 404 5.57 -5.04 18.47
N MET A 405 5.58 -3.75 18.16
CA MET A 405 5.84 -2.69 19.14
C MET A 405 4.71 -2.61 20.18
N PRO A 406 4.99 -2.17 21.41
CA PRO A 406 3.95 -1.84 22.37
C PRO A 406 3.09 -0.66 21.88
N TYR A 407 1.77 -0.72 22.12
CA TYR A 407 0.89 0.43 21.92
C TYR A 407 1.34 1.63 22.76
N ARG A 408 1.28 2.83 22.18
CA ARG A 408 1.49 4.08 22.91
C ARG A 408 0.21 4.47 23.66
N ALA A 409 0.37 4.72 24.95
CA ALA A 409 -0.67 5.27 25.83
C ALA A 409 -0.31 6.71 26.20
N TYR A 410 -1.30 7.60 26.15
CA TYR A 410 -1.20 8.97 26.64
C TYR A 410 -1.86 9.02 28.02
N ILE A 411 -1.13 9.52 29.01
CA ILE A 411 -1.57 9.55 30.40
C ILE A 411 -2.04 10.97 30.71
N TRP A 412 -3.33 11.09 31.00
CA TRP A 412 -4.03 12.35 31.18
C TRP A 412 -4.31 12.58 32.65
N ARG A 413 -4.06 13.79 33.14
CA ARG A 413 -4.47 14.20 34.48
C ARG A 413 -5.99 14.35 34.52
N GLY A 414 -6.61 13.62 35.43
CA GLY A 414 -8.06 13.68 35.63
C GLY A 414 -8.51 14.55 36.81
N GLY A 415 -7.65 14.79 37.79
CA GLY A 415 -7.95 15.70 38.89
C GLY A 415 -7.24 15.33 40.19
N THR A 416 -7.86 15.66 41.32
CA THR A 416 -7.41 15.24 42.65
C THR A 416 -8.40 14.26 43.28
N TYR A 417 -7.89 13.31 44.05
CA TYR A 417 -8.72 12.35 44.76
C TYR A 417 -9.58 13.08 45.82
N PRO A 418 -10.87 12.74 45.92
CA PRO A 418 -11.77 13.38 46.88
C PRO A 418 -11.40 13.03 48.33
N GLU A 419 -11.89 13.84 49.28
CA GLU A 419 -11.80 13.53 50.70
C GLU A 419 -12.43 12.16 51.02
N GLY A 420 -11.75 11.35 51.83
CA GLY A 420 -12.18 9.99 52.17
C GLY A 420 -11.58 8.89 51.31
N HIS A 421 -10.88 9.21 50.21
CA HIS A 421 -10.04 8.24 49.48
C HIS A 421 -8.70 8.01 50.21
N GLU A 422 -8.11 6.82 50.09
CA GLU A 422 -6.79 6.52 50.68
C GLU A 422 -5.66 7.43 50.15
N GLN A 423 -5.87 8.02 48.98
CA GLN A 423 -4.97 8.97 48.31
C GLN A 423 -5.55 10.39 48.28
N ALA A 424 -6.49 10.74 49.17
CA ALA A 424 -7.16 12.04 49.20
C ALA A 424 -6.16 13.21 49.09
N GLY A 425 -6.45 14.16 48.19
CA GLY A 425 -5.57 15.29 47.88
C GLY A 425 -4.42 14.97 46.91
N GLY A 426 -4.14 13.70 46.60
CA GLY A 426 -3.23 13.28 45.54
C GLY A 426 -3.84 13.45 44.15
N GLU A 427 -3.01 13.51 43.11
CA GLU A 427 -3.48 13.58 41.72
C GLU A 427 -3.81 12.19 41.17
N TRP A 428 -4.87 12.11 40.38
CA TRP A 428 -5.20 10.91 39.63
C TRP A 428 -5.16 11.17 38.13
N CYS A 429 -4.83 10.11 37.40
CA CYS A 429 -4.70 10.11 35.96
C CYS A 429 -5.54 8.98 35.34
N PHE A 430 -5.68 9.01 34.02
CA PHE A 430 -6.24 7.93 33.22
C PHE A 430 -5.45 7.78 31.93
N ALA A 431 -5.44 6.57 31.36
CA ALA A 431 -4.73 6.29 30.12
C ALA A 431 -5.72 6.23 28.95
N TYR A 432 -5.36 6.87 27.83
CA TYR A 432 -6.02 6.69 26.55
C TYR A 432 -4.99 6.79 25.44
N GLY A 433 -4.96 5.84 24.52
CA GLY A 433 -4.08 5.91 23.35
C GLY A 433 -4.49 4.96 22.26
N GLU A 434 -3.51 4.41 21.57
CA GLU A 434 -3.71 3.63 20.35
C GLU A 434 -4.51 2.34 20.59
N ARG A 435 -4.35 1.72 21.77
CA ARG A 435 -5.08 0.50 22.12
C ARG A 435 -6.58 0.77 22.29
N GLU A 436 -6.93 1.77 23.07
CA GLU A 436 -8.32 2.16 23.32
C GLU A 436 -8.99 2.63 22.02
N TRP A 437 -8.26 3.42 21.23
CA TRP A 437 -8.74 3.87 19.92
C TRP A 437 -9.00 2.71 18.95
N MET A 438 -8.12 1.70 18.90
CA MET A 438 -8.34 0.49 18.09
C MET A 438 -9.51 -0.35 18.57
N ALA A 439 -9.76 -0.38 19.88
CA ALA A 439 -10.93 -1.04 20.47
C ALA A 439 -12.25 -0.30 20.17
N GLY A 440 -12.17 0.93 19.64
CA GLY A 440 -13.33 1.76 19.31
C GLY A 440 -13.86 2.58 20.48
N SER A 441 -13.16 2.60 21.61
CA SER A 441 -13.45 3.51 22.72
C SER A 441 -13.09 4.93 22.34
N THR A 442 -13.89 5.90 22.79
CA THR A 442 -13.56 7.32 22.64
C THR A 442 -12.78 7.83 23.85
N TRP A 443 -12.06 8.93 23.64
CA TRP A 443 -11.36 9.60 24.74
C TRP A 443 -12.34 10.08 25.82
N GLU A 444 -13.48 10.63 25.41
CA GLU A 444 -14.54 11.10 26.32
C GLU A 444 -15.10 9.95 27.17
N GLU A 445 -15.45 8.81 26.56
CA GLU A 445 -15.91 7.63 27.29
C GLU A 445 -14.88 7.13 28.31
N THR A 446 -13.60 7.13 27.92
CA THR A 446 -12.50 6.66 28.79
C THR A 446 -12.26 7.62 29.95
N ARG A 447 -12.28 8.93 29.68
CA ARG A 447 -12.20 9.98 30.69
C ARG A 447 -13.36 9.88 31.67
N ASP A 448 -14.58 9.83 31.17
CA ASP A 448 -15.79 9.85 32.00
C ASP A 448 -15.89 8.59 32.86
N ALA A 449 -15.47 7.42 32.35
CA ALA A 449 -15.36 6.20 33.13
C ALA A 449 -14.34 6.30 34.29
N ALA A 450 -13.23 7.01 34.10
CA ALA A 450 -12.22 7.23 35.12
C ALA A 450 -12.62 8.32 36.15
N PHE A 451 -13.49 9.26 35.74
CA PHE A 451 -14.15 10.16 36.67
C PHE A 451 -15.10 9.40 37.60
N GLY A 452 -15.93 8.51 37.05
CA GLY A 452 -16.88 7.68 37.81
C GLY A 452 -17.92 8.49 38.61
N ASP A 453 -18.75 7.78 39.38
CA ASP A 453 -19.65 8.36 40.40
C ASP A 453 -19.03 8.16 41.80
N VAL A 454 -19.30 9.07 42.75
CA VAL A 454 -18.66 9.07 44.10
C VAL A 454 -18.91 7.77 44.87
N GLU A 455 -19.96 7.03 44.51
CA GLU A 455 -20.39 5.78 45.15
C GLU A 455 -19.92 4.49 44.46
N THR A 456 -19.22 4.58 43.31
CA THR A 456 -18.72 3.42 42.56
C THR A 456 -17.24 3.54 42.27
N GLU A 457 -16.50 2.42 42.29
CA GLU A 457 -15.08 2.42 41.95
C GLU A 457 -14.90 2.77 40.46
N PRO A 458 -14.26 3.91 40.13
CA PRO A 458 -14.09 4.35 38.75
C PRO A 458 -13.17 3.41 37.98
N SER A 459 -13.57 3.03 36.77
CA SER A 459 -12.78 2.16 35.91
C SER A 459 -11.71 2.97 35.17
N GLY A 460 -10.45 2.55 35.25
CA GLY A 460 -9.33 3.18 34.52
C GLY A 460 -8.67 4.36 35.22
N ARG A 461 -9.12 4.72 36.43
CA ARG A 461 -8.41 5.65 37.31
C ARG A 461 -7.11 5.00 37.81
N MET A 462 -6.03 5.77 37.79
CA MET A 462 -4.71 5.33 38.24
C MET A 462 -3.93 6.47 38.89
N ALA A 463 -2.96 6.14 39.73
CA ALA A 463 -2.00 7.13 40.22
C ALA A 463 -1.15 7.63 39.06
N CYS A 464 -0.91 8.94 38.97
CA CYS A 464 -0.12 9.53 37.89
C CYS A 464 1.33 9.01 37.86
N GLU A 465 1.88 8.57 39.00
CA GLU A 465 3.21 7.96 39.11
C GLU A 465 3.26 6.48 38.70
N ALA A 466 2.12 5.80 38.66
CA ALA A 466 2.01 4.39 38.28
C ALA A 466 1.74 4.19 36.77
N GLY A 467 1.69 5.29 36.02
CA GLY A 467 1.27 5.35 34.63
C GLY A 467 2.32 5.15 33.58
#